data_AF-F8CDY7-F1
#
_entry.id   AF-F8CDY7-F1
#
_cell.length_a   1.000
_cell.length_b   1.000
_cell.length_c   1.000
_cell.angle_alpha   90.00
_cell.angle_beta   90.00
_cell.angle_gamma   90.00
#
_symmetry.space_group_name_H-M   'P 1'
#
loop_
_entity.id
_entity.type
_entity.pdbx_description
1 polymer ?
#
loop_
_entity_poly.entity_id
_entity_poly.type
_entity_poly.pdbx_seq_one_letter_code
_entity_poly.pdbx_strand_id
1 'polypeptide(L)'
;MTRAVRALAAVGLSALMAGAGLAACGLADNSLGGSVSELFPLEVSRVEVRRNAEAFQVSYYRNNDLDVDLVVRLTVSTEGLDLRPGSKVDLAGTTPSGQARATVVHLNAGEPARVFGPVNKGDLQLESGGNPGESTRGNFSMSFSRGDGYGAGRNLEGTFAVVAQDATFGPEPGQLLDGGVPPPDAGTPPD
;
A
#
# COMPACT_ATOMS: atom_id res chain seq x y z
N MET A 1 58.58 52.62 26.58
CA MET A 1 59.15 52.32 25.25
C MET A 1 58.92 50.84 24.96
N THR A 2 58.20 50.58 23.87
CA THR A 2 58.20 49.35 23.04
C THR A 2 58.06 47.97 23.72
N ARG A 3 56.94 47.30 23.44
CA ARG A 3 56.94 45.93 22.90
C ARG A 3 55.62 45.65 22.17
N ALA A 4 55.69 45.71 20.85
CA ALA A 4 54.73 45.08 19.95
C ALA A 4 55.02 43.58 19.93
N VAL A 5 53.99 42.75 20.09
CA VAL A 5 53.98 41.37 19.60
C VAL A 5 52.61 41.13 18.96
N ARG A 6 52.66 40.76 17.69
CA ARG A 6 51.56 40.39 16.82
C ARG A 6 50.94 39.06 17.29
N ALA A 7 49.64 38.90 17.12
CA ALA A 7 49.05 37.60 16.80
C ALA A 7 47.83 37.81 15.90
N LEU A 8 47.97 37.34 14.66
CA LEU A 8 46.92 37.20 13.67
C LEU A 8 45.90 36.12 14.09
N ALA A 9 44.69 36.31 13.57
CA ALA A 9 43.74 35.29 13.11
C ALA A 9 43.09 34.36 14.14
N ALA A 10 41.76 34.53 14.27
CA ALA A 10 40.82 33.42 14.15
C ALA A 10 39.43 33.98 13.83
N VAL A 11 39.06 33.98 12.54
CA VAL A 11 37.68 34.10 12.09
C VAL A 11 37.02 32.76 12.41
N GLY A 12 36.32 32.69 13.54
CA GLY A 12 35.53 31.53 13.96
C GLY A 12 34.10 31.67 13.48
N LEU A 13 33.83 31.09 12.30
CA LEU A 13 32.52 30.96 11.68
C LEU A 13 31.71 29.87 12.43
N SER A 14 30.91 30.25 13.42
CA SER A 14 29.94 29.33 14.04
C SER A 14 28.66 29.29 13.21
N ALA A 15 28.73 28.54 12.09
CA ALA A 15 27.59 28.26 11.24
C ALA A 15 26.62 27.29 11.93
N LEU A 16 25.33 27.61 11.76
CA LEU A 16 24.15 26.91 12.22
C LEU A 16 24.23 25.37 12.06
N MET A 17 24.12 24.66 13.17
CA MET A 17 23.61 23.28 13.18
C MET A 17 22.08 23.33 13.32
N ALA A 18 21.39 23.62 12.21
CA ALA A 18 19.98 23.32 12.05
C ALA A 18 19.87 22.12 11.11
N GLY A 19 20.15 20.92 11.66
CA GLY A 19 20.20 19.67 10.91
C GLY A 19 18.95 18.82 11.14
N ALA A 20 18.03 18.86 10.18
CA ALA A 20 17.13 17.80 9.74
C ALA A 20 16.46 16.90 10.81
N GLY A 21 15.28 17.32 11.29
CA GLY A 21 14.35 16.49 12.05
C GLY A 21 12.95 16.41 11.43
N LEU A 22 12.82 16.56 10.11
CA LEU A 22 11.52 16.60 9.40
C LEU A 22 11.45 15.52 8.33
N ALA A 23 11.22 14.26 8.72
CA ALA A 23 10.70 13.21 7.81
C ALA A 23 10.25 11.90 8.52
N ALA A 24 9.92 11.89 9.82
CA ALA A 24 9.40 10.68 10.48
C ALA A 24 7.86 10.59 10.51
N CYS A 25 7.15 11.56 9.93
CA CYS A 25 5.70 11.62 9.92
C CYS A 25 5.14 10.90 8.69
N GLY A 26 5.00 9.58 8.75
CA GLY A 26 4.31 8.80 7.72
C GLY A 26 4.36 7.30 7.90
N LEU A 27 5.41 6.77 8.54
CA LEU A 27 5.51 5.33 8.84
C LEU A 27 4.70 4.90 10.06
N ALA A 28 4.45 5.79 11.02
CA ALA A 28 3.68 5.46 12.23
C ALA A 28 2.23 5.03 11.95
N ASP A 29 1.67 5.45 10.80
CA ASP A 29 0.30 5.13 10.37
C ASP A 29 0.21 3.88 9.49
N ASN A 30 1.35 3.22 9.22
CA ASN A 30 1.43 2.07 8.32
C ASN A 30 1.96 0.85 9.09
N SER A 31 1.13 -0.17 9.27
CA SER A 31 1.51 -1.34 10.05
C SER A 31 0.82 -2.62 9.57
N LEU A 32 1.44 -3.76 9.92
CA LEU A 32 0.87 -5.08 9.77
C LEU A 32 0.89 -5.80 11.12
N GLY A 33 -0.13 -6.62 11.37
CA GLY A 33 -0.27 -7.39 12.59
C GLY A 33 -1.02 -8.70 12.37
N GLY A 34 -1.24 -9.42 13.46
CA GLY A 34 -1.94 -10.70 13.47
C GLY A 34 -1.01 -11.92 13.61
N SER A 35 -1.64 -13.09 13.73
CA SER A 35 -0.99 -14.38 13.96
C SER A 35 -0.26 -14.92 12.74
N VAL A 36 -0.37 -14.27 11.57
CA VAL A 36 0.50 -14.54 10.42
C VAL A 36 1.96 -14.14 10.67
N SER A 37 2.25 -13.32 11.68
CA SER A 37 3.62 -13.01 12.13
C SER A 37 4.43 -14.23 12.54
N GLU A 38 3.78 -15.34 12.89
CA GLU A 38 4.46 -16.62 13.16
C GLU A 38 4.97 -17.31 11.88
N LEU A 39 4.53 -16.88 10.69
CA LEU A 39 4.95 -17.44 9.40
C LEU A 39 6.10 -16.68 8.78
N PHE A 40 6.11 -15.35 8.92
CA PHE A 40 7.14 -14.46 8.41
C PHE A 40 7.08 -13.13 9.17
N PRO A 41 8.17 -12.36 9.20
CA PRO A 41 8.19 -11.08 9.89
C PRO A 41 7.33 -10.03 9.19
N LEU A 42 6.71 -9.13 9.96
CA LEU A 42 5.74 -8.14 9.47
C LEU A 42 6.27 -6.70 9.47
N GLU A 43 7.59 -6.50 9.51
CA GLU A 43 8.13 -5.13 9.45
C GLU A 43 7.81 -4.47 8.11
N VAL A 44 7.46 -3.19 8.14
CA VAL A 44 7.07 -2.43 6.96
C VAL A 44 8.02 -1.25 6.80
N SER A 45 8.62 -1.14 5.62
CA SER A 45 9.44 0.00 5.20
C SER A 45 8.67 0.94 4.27
N ARG A 46 7.70 0.43 3.51
CA ARG A 46 6.91 1.19 2.55
C ARG A 46 5.54 0.55 2.35
N VAL A 47 4.54 1.39 2.12
CA VAL A 47 3.21 0.97 1.67
C VAL A 47 2.90 1.62 0.33
N GLU A 48 2.25 0.88 -0.54
CA GLU A 48 1.66 1.39 -1.77
C GLU A 48 0.17 1.04 -1.80
N VAL A 49 -0.65 2.03 -2.12
CA VAL A 49 -2.05 1.81 -2.48
C VAL A 49 -2.19 2.03 -3.97
N ARG A 50 -2.78 1.06 -4.66
CA ARG A 50 -3.12 1.17 -6.08
C ARG A 50 -4.58 0.90 -6.31
N ARG A 51 -5.20 1.60 -7.25
CA ARG A 51 -6.59 1.39 -7.63
C ARG A 51 -6.79 1.51 -9.12
N ASN A 52 -7.65 0.66 -9.67
CA ASN A 52 -8.27 0.85 -10.99
C ASN A 52 -9.78 0.55 -10.89
N ALA A 53 -10.43 0.33 -12.03
CA ALA A 53 -11.85 0.02 -12.10
C ALA A 53 -12.24 -1.32 -11.44
N GLU A 54 -11.31 -2.28 -11.38
CA GLU A 54 -11.57 -3.68 -11.00
C GLU A 54 -11.00 -4.07 -9.63
N ALA A 55 -9.99 -3.33 -9.15
CA ALA A 55 -9.25 -3.69 -7.95
C ALA A 55 -8.80 -2.47 -7.13
N PHE A 56 -8.83 -2.66 -5.81
CA PHE A 56 -8.14 -1.84 -4.82
C PHE A 56 -7.06 -2.70 -4.16
N GLN A 57 -5.82 -2.23 -4.19
CA GLN A 57 -4.66 -2.98 -3.73
C GLN A 57 -3.90 -2.20 -2.66
N VAL A 58 -3.50 -2.89 -1.60
CA VAL A 58 -2.58 -2.38 -0.59
C VAL A 58 -1.38 -3.32 -0.50
N SER A 59 -0.20 -2.82 -0.85
CA SER A 59 1.04 -3.58 -0.87
C SER A 59 1.99 -3.03 0.19
N TYR A 60 2.49 -3.92 1.04
CA TYR A 60 3.44 -3.63 2.12
C TYR A 60 4.78 -4.23 1.75
N TYR A 61 5.81 -3.39 1.77
CA TYR A 61 7.16 -3.74 1.39
C TYR A 61 8.10 -3.58 2.57
N ARG A 62 9.10 -4.45 2.62
CA ARG A 62 10.22 -4.36 3.55
C ARG A 62 11.51 -4.30 2.76
N ASN A 63 12.33 -3.31 3.06
CA ASN A 63 13.70 -3.27 2.58
C ASN A 63 14.56 -4.06 3.60
N ASN A 64 15.19 -5.14 3.15
CA ASN A 64 16.05 -5.98 3.98
C ASN A 64 17.56 -5.77 3.65
N ASP A 65 17.89 -4.54 3.26
CA ASP A 65 19.19 -4.04 2.78
C ASP A 65 19.55 -4.49 1.36
N LEU A 66 19.53 -5.79 1.09
CA LEU A 66 19.96 -6.35 -0.20
C LEU A 66 18.81 -6.46 -1.20
N ASP A 67 17.60 -6.73 -0.71
CA ASP A 67 16.41 -6.97 -1.49
C ASP A 67 15.19 -6.20 -0.95
N VAL A 68 14.13 -6.17 -1.77
CA VAL A 68 12.83 -5.63 -1.38
C VAL A 68 11.81 -6.75 -1.37
N ASP A 69 11.34 -7.08 -0.18
CA ASP A 69 10.31 -8.10 0.02
C ASP A 69 8.93 -7.48 -0.16
N LEU A 70 8.03 -8.21 -0.81
CA LEU A 70 6.60 -7.95 -0.70
C LEU A 70 6.08 -8.74 0.50
N VAL A 71 6.02 -8.07 1.65
CA VAL A 71 5.56 -8.64 2.92
C VAL A 71 4.13 -9.15 2.75
N VAL A 72 3.24 -8.28 2.29
CA VAL A 72 1.84 -8.60 2.02
C VAL A 72 1.34 -7.73 0.88
N ARG A 73 0.60 -8.31 -0.06
CA ARG A 73 -0.33 -7.59 -0.94
C ARG A 73 -1.74 -8.07 -0.71
N LEU A 74 -2.59 -7.18 -0.21
CA LEU A 74 -4.03 -7.34 -0.22
C LEU A 74 -4.58 -6.80 -1.55
N THR A 75 -5.33 -7.62 -2.28
CA THR A 75 -6.11 -7.19 -3.45
C THR A 75 -7.58 -7.43 -3.18
N VAL A 76 -8.39 -6.38 -3.29
CA VAL A 76 -9.84 -6.41 -3.13
C VAL A 76 -10.47 -6.14 -4.49
N SER A 77 -11.33 -7.04 -4.96
CA SER A 77 -12.12 -6.77 -6.16
C SER A 77 -13.17 -5.70 -5.85
N THR A 78 -13.26 -4.69 -6.71
CA THR A 78 -14.23 -3.58 -6.59
C THR A 78 -15.59 -3.89 -7.22
N GLU A 79 -15.76 -5.07 -7.82
CA GLU A 79 -17.00 -5.47 -8.49
C GLU A 79 -18.19 -5.41 -7.53
N GLY A 80 -19.17 -4.57 -7.87
CA GLY A 80 -20.37 -4.35 -7.07
C GLY A 80 -20.12 -3.64 -5.74
N LEU A 81 -18.95 -3.00 -5.56
CA LEU A 81 -18.63 -2.22 -4.35
C LEU A 81 -18.58 -0.72 -4.63
N ASP A 82 -19.00 0.04 -3.62
CA ASP A 82 -18.81 1.47 -3.57
C ASP A 82 -17.74 1.82 -2.52
N LEU A 83 -16.49 1.88 -2.97
CA LEU A 83 -15.33 2.21 -2.13
C LEU A 83 -15.21 3.73 -1.96
N ARG A 84 -15.99 4.27 -1.02
CA ARG A 84 -15.94 5.68 -0.59
C ARG A 84 -15.43 5.78 0.85
N PRO A 85 -14.87 6.93 1.25
CA PRO A 85 -14.59 7.22 2.65
C PRO A 85 -15.80 6.93 3.56
N GLY A 86 -15.53 6.31 4.71
CA GLY A 86 -16.53 5.84 5.67
C GLY A 86 -17.17 4.50 5.33
N SER A 87 -16.95 3.94 4.13
CA SER A 87 -17.51 2.63 3.78
C SER A 87 -16.73 1.49 4.44
N LYS A 88 -17.48 0.45 4.82
CA LYS A 88 -16.96 -0.81 5.35
C LYS A 88 -17.28 -1.91 4.34
N VAL A 89 -16.26 -2.60 3.86
CA VAL A 89 -16.36 -3.65 2.85
C VAL A 89 -16.06 -4.99 3.49
N ASP A 90 -16.96 -5.96 3.30
CA ASP A 90 -16.69 -7.36 3.64
C ASP A 90 -15.64 -7.93 2.67
N LEU A 91 -14.59 -8.54 3.23
CA LEU A 91 -13.49 -9.15 2.48
C LEU A 91 -13.69 -10.64 2.21
N ALA A 92 -14.69 -11.26 2.83
CA ALA A 92 -14.98 -12.68 2.66
C ALA A 92 -15.85 -12.94 1.42
N GLY A 93 -15.96 -14.23 1.06
CA GLY A 93 -16.84 -14.69 0.01
C GLY A 93 -16.39 -14.34 -1.41
N THR A 94 -17.36 -14.26 -2.32
CA THR A 94 -17.11 -14.04 -3.75
C THR A 94 -17.85 -12.83 -4.29
N THR A 95 -17.34 -12.27 -5.38
CA THR A 95 -18.01 -11.25 -6.18
C THR A 95 -19.17 -11.86 -6.98
N PRO A 96 -20.04 -11.05 -7.60
CA PRO A 96 -21.11 -11.55 -8.48
C PRO A 96 -20.60 -12.42 -9.64
N SER A 97 -19.42 -12.11 -10.20
CA SER A 97 -18.76 -12.94 -11.22
C SER A 97 -18.14 -14.24 -10.67
N GLY A 98 -18.23 -14.50 -9.37
CA GLY A 98 -17.75 -15.73 -8.73
C GLY A 98 -16.28 -15.73 -8.34
N GLN A 99 -15.58 -14.60 -8.48
CA GLN A 99 -14.18 -14.45 -8.05
C GLN A 99 -14.10 -14.22 -6.55
N ALA A 100 -12.97 -14.53 -5.90
CA ALA A 100 -12.77 -14.20 -4.49
C ALA A 100 -12.84 -12.68 -4.27
N ARG A 101 -13.57 -12.23 -3.25
CA ARG A 101 -13.70 -10.81 -2.90
C ARG A 101 -12.35 -10.19 -2.56
N ALA A 102 -11.51 -10.92 -1.83
CA ALA A 102 -10.15 -10.51 -1.49
C ALA A 102 -9.15 -11.65 -1.65
N THR A 103 -7.94 -11.31 -2.08
CA THR A 103 -6.80 -12.21 -2.14
C THR A 103 -5.60 -11.59 -1.43
N VAL A 104 -4.80 -12.44 -0.78
CA VAL A 104 -3.60 -12.02 -0.07
C VAL A 104 -2.41 -12.82 -0.58
N VAL A 105 -1.33 -12.13 -0.92
CA VAL A 105 -0.08 -12.74 -1.40
C VAL A 105 1.10 -12.24 -0.57
N HIS A 106 1.99 -13.16 -0.23
CA HIS A 106 3.31 -12.87 0.33
C HIS A 106 4.38 -13.30 -0.68
N LEU A 107 5.43 -12.50 -0.86
CA LEU A 107 6.57 -12.82 -1.71
C LEU A 107 7.84 -12.23 -1.11
N ASN A 108 8.61 -13.08 -0.44
CA ASN A 108 9.97 -12.78 0.00
C ASN A 108 10.93 -12.84 -1.20
N ALA A 109 11.97 -12.02 -1.21
CA ALA A 109 12.96 -12.06 -2.28
C ALA A 109 13.64 -13.45 -2.33
N GLY A 110 13.79 -13.99 -3.54
CA GLY A 110 14.38 -15.32 -3.74
C GLY A 110 13.48 -16.52 -3.40
N GLU A 111 12.24 -16.28 -2.93
CA GLU A 111 11.26 -17.33 -2.64
C GLU A 111 10.10 -17.34 -3.65
N PRO A 112 9.40 -18.47 -3.84
CA PRO A 112 8.17 -18.49 -4.61
C PRO A 112 7.06 -17.71 -3.91
N ALA A 113 6.20 -17.04 -4.69
CA ALA A 113 5.03 -16.36 -4.16
C ALA A 113 4.11 -17.34 -3.41
N ARG A 114 3.65 -16.94 -2.22
CA ARG A 114 2.72 -17.67 -1.38
C ARG A 114 1.37 -16.97 -1.43
N VAL A 115 0.36 -17.64 -1.96
CA VAL A 115 -1.03 -17.18 -1.92
C VAL A 115 -1.68 -17.72 -0.65
N PHE A 116 -2.30 -16.85 0.13
CA PHE A 116 -3.02 -17.25 1.33
C PHE A 116 -4.30 -18.01 0.99
N GLY A 117 -4.77 -18.83 1.92
CA GLY A 117 -6.08 -19.45 1.81
C GLY A 117 -7.22 -18.43 1.72
N PRO A 118 -8.45 -18.87 1.37
CA PRO A 118 -9.60 -17.96 1.25
C PRO A 118 -9.89 -17.21 2.56
N VAL A 119 -10.28 -15.95 2.43
CA VAL A 119 -10.75 -15.15 3.57
C VAL A 119 -12.06 -15.72 4.10
N ASN A 120 -12.09 -16.06 5.39
CA ASN A 120 -13.28 -16.57 6.08
C ASN A 120 -14.16 -15.43 6.57
N LYS A 121 -13.55 -14.42 7.20
CA LYS A 121 -14.19 -13.20 7.70
C LYS A 121 -13.19 -12.08 7.66
N GLY A 122 -13.63 -10.87 7.34
CA GLY A 122 -12.80 -9.70 7.45
C GLY A 122 -13.46 -8.47 6.88
N ASP A 123 -12.89 -7.33 7.18
CA ASP A 123 -13.36 -6.07 6.66
C ASP A 123 -12.23 -5.12 6.30
N LEU A 124 -12.49 -4.29 5.30
CA LEU A 124 -11.70 -3.12 4.91
C LEU A 124 -12.54 -1.89 5.16
N GLN A 125 -11.97 -0.92 5.87
CA GLN A 125 -12.56 0.39 6.07
C GLN A 125 -11.65 1.47 5.48
N LEU A 126 -12.22 2.32 4.62
CA LEU A 126 -11.56 3.54 4.15
C LEU A 126 -12.00 4.70 5.04
N GLU A 127 -11.04 5.38 5.65
CA GLU A 127 -11.30 6.57 6.47
C GLU A 127 -11.31 7.83 5.60
N SER A 128 -10.41 7.91 4.61
CA SER A 128 -10.30 9.02 3.67
C SER A 128 -9.75 8.57 2.31
N GLY A 129 -9.99 9.37 1.28
CA GLY A 129 -9.52 9.14 -0.08
C GLY A 129 -10.10 7.88 -0.72
N GLY A 130 -9.25 7.13 -1.40
CA GLY A 130 -9.61 5.88 -2.05
C GLY A 130 -9.55 5.95 -3.57
N ASN A 131 -9.51 7.14 -4.21
CA ASN A 131 -9.27 7.26 -5.65
C ASN A 131 -7.81 7.58 -5.97
N PRO A 132 -7.32 7.26 -7.19
CA PRO A 132 -6.00 7.68 -7.63
C PRO A 132 -5.76 9.19 -7.45
N GLY A 133 -4.58 9.54 -6.93
CA GLY A 133 -4.18 10.92 -6.62
C GLY A 133 -4.62 11.42 -5.24
N GLU A 134 -5.51 10.71 -4.54
CA GLU A 134 -6.00 11.11 -3.23
C GLU A 134 -5.15 10.56 -2.08
N SER A 135 -4.98 11.37 -1.02
CA SER A 135 -4.45 10.89 0.25
C SER A 135 -5.44 9.90 0.86
N THR A 136 -5.04 8.64 0.87
CA THR A 136 -5.89 7.49 1.18
C THR A 136 -5.46 6.89 2.50
N ARG A 137 -6.39 6.84 3.46
CA ARG A 137 -6.20 6.23 4.77
C ARG A 137 -7.25 5.16 5.01
N GLY A 138 -6.85 4.06 5.61
CA GLY A 138 -7.77 3.01 6.00
C GLY A 138 -7.09 1.92 6.81
N ASN A 139 -7.91 0.94 7.17
CA ASN A 139 -7.47 -0.23 7.91
C ASN A 139 -8.24 -1.46 7.43
N PHE A 140 -7.67 -2.63 7.68
CA PHE A 140 -8.33 -3.89 7.44
C PHE A 140 -7.99 -4.89 8.54
N SER A 141 -8.89 -5.84 8.75
CA SER A 141 -8.65 -7.02 9.59
C SER A 141 -9.36 -8.21 8.98
N MET A 142 -8.70 -9.37 8.94
CA MET A 142 -9.25 -10.58 8.37
C MET A 142 -8.72 -11.84 9.04
N SER A 143 -9.46 -12.93 8.85
CA SER A 143 -9.08 -14.28 9.19
C SER A 143 -9.20 -15.19 7.97
N PHE A 144 -8.27 -16.12 7.84
CA PHE A 144 -8.26 -17.08 6.75
C PHE A 144 -8.97 -18.36 7.18
N SER A 145 -9.59 -19.03 6.20
CA SER A 145 -10.23 -20.34 6.39
C SER A 145 -9.23 -21.34 6.95
N ARG A 146 -9.72 -22.26 7.80
CA ARG A 146 -8.92 -23.42 8.24
C ARG A 146 -8.73 -24.40 7.08
N GLY A 147 -7.65 -25.17 7.11
CA GLY A 147 -7.29 -26.14 6.08
C GLY A 147 -5.78 -26.20 5.89
N ASP A 148 -5.36 -26.64 4.71
CA ASP A 148 -3.94 -26.88 4.40
C ASP A 148 -3.27 -25.72 3.63
N GLY A 149 -4.01 -24.64 3.37
CA GLY A 149 -3.51 -23.46 2.66
C GLY A 149 -2.52 -22.64 3.47
N TYR A 150 -1.68 -21.84 2.79
CA TYR A 150 -0.80 -20.90 3.47
C TYR A 150 -1.61 -19.89 4.29
N GLY A 151 -1.21 -19.64 5.54
CA GLY A 151 -1.96 -18.78 6.45
C GLY A 151 -3.25 -19.37 7.01
N ALA A 152 -3.56 -20.65 6.78
CA ALA A 152 -4.81 -21.26 7.22
C ALA A 152 -5.06 -21.10 8.73
N GLY A 153 -6.28 -20.68 9.08
CA GLY A 153 -6.70 -20.46 10.46
C GLY A 153 -6.04 -19.28 11.18
N ARG A 154 -5.20 -18.50 10.50
CA ARG A 154 -4.54 -17.32 11.05
C ARG A 154 -5.32 -16.05 10.74
N ASN A 155 -4.91 -14.95 11.38
CA ASN A 155 -5.45 -13.61 11.12
C ASN A 155 -4.35 -12.65 10.68
N LEU A 156 -4.77 -11.65 9.91
CA LEU A 156 -3.94 -10.58 9.39
C LEU A 156 -4.72 -9.28 9.50
N GLU A 157 -4.06 -8.25 9.98
CA GLU A 157 -4.60 -6.90 10.04
C GLU A 157 -3.55 -5.90 9.57
N GLY A 158 -3.98 -4.73 9.12
CA GLY A 158 -3.09 -3.68 8.70
C GLY A 158 -3.73 -2.31 8.66
N THR A 159 -2.89 -1.30 8.78
CA THR A 159 -3.26 0.11 8.62
C THR A 159 -2.42 0.73 7.52
N PHE A 160 -3.02 1.64 6.76
CA PHE A 160 -2.33 2.34 5.68
C PHE A 160 -2.72 3.80 5.61
N ALA A 161 -1.75 4.66 5.28
CA ALA A 161 -1.93 6.08 5.02
C ALA A 161 -0.91 6.55 3.96
N VAL A 162 -1.32 6.57 2.69
CA VAL A 162 -0.47 6.92 1.54
C VAL A 162 -1.30 7.55 0.41
N VAL A 163 -0.66 8.19 -0.57
CA VAL A 163 -1.35 8.63 -1.79
C VAL A 163 -1.66 7.40 -2.65
N ALA A 164 -2.93 7.20 -3.00
CA ALA A 164 -3.32 6.12 -3.90
C ALA A 164 -2.85 6.42 -5.32
N GLN A 165 -2.26 5.42 -5.97
CA GLN A 165 -1.80 5.49 -7.35
C GLN A 165 -2.81 4.82 -8.27
N ASP A 166 -2.87 5.28 -9.52
CA ASP A 166 -3.58 4.53 -10.54
C ASP A 166 -2.82 3.21 -10.80
N ALA A 167 -3.54 2.09 -10.78
CA ALA A 167 -2.97 0.79 -11.09
C ALA A 167 -2.80 0.56 -12.60
N THR A 168 -3.24 1.50 -13.44
CA THR A 168 -3.14 1.55 -14.91
C THR A 168 -3.13 0.16 -15.56
N PHE A 169 -4.31 -0.45 -15.52
CA PHE A 169 -4.79 -1.49 -16.44
C PHE A 169 -6.22 -1.10 -16.82
N GLY A 170 -6.40 0.07 -17.42
CA GLY A 170 -7.63 0.33 -18.16
C GLY A 170 -7.74 -0.65 -19.33
N PRO A 171 -8.92 -0.85 -19.95
CA PRO A 171 -8.96 -1.45 -21.28
C PRO A 171 -7.91 -0.75 -22.14
N GLU A 172 -7.11 -1.51 -22.91
CA GLU A 172 -6.17 -0.90 -23.85
C GLU A 172 -6.92 0.15 -24.68
N PRO A 173 -6.32 1.28 -25.06
CA PRO A 173 -6.95 2.22 -25.97
C PRO A 173 -7.52 1.47 -27.20
N GLY A 174 -8.84 1.31 -27.27
CA GLY A 174 -9.53 0.53 -28.31
C GLY A 174 -10.18 -0.80 -27.88
N GLN A 175 -9.99 -1.26 -26.64
CA GLN A 175 -10.66 -2.45 -26.12
C GLN A 175 -12.09 -2.08 -25.68
N LEU A 176 -13.08 -2.49 -26.48
CA LEU A 176 -14.50 -2.29 -26.20
C LEU A 176 -14.90 -3.07 -24.95
N LEU A 177 -15.56 -2.39 -24.01
CA LEU A 177 -16.24 -3.06 -22.89
C LEU A 177 -17.41 -3.87 -23.45
N ASP A 178 -17.68 -5.03 -22.83
CA ASP A 178 -18.79 -5.93 -23.21
C ASP A 178 -20.10 -5.11 -23.25
N GLY A 179 -20.65 -4.96 -24.46
CA GLY A 179 -21.72 -4.00 -24.78
C GLY A 179 -21.43 -3.03 -25.93
N GLY A 180 -20.21 -2.97 -26.46
CA GLY A 180 -19.92 -2.29 -27.73
C GLY A 180 -20.00 -0.76 -27.69
N VAL A 181 -19.97 -0.15 -26.50
CA VAL A 181 -19.90 1.31 -26.37
C VAL A 181 -18.43 1.73 -26.25
N PRO A 182 -17.87 2.42 -27.24
CA PRO A 182 -16.52 2.95 -27.12
C PRO A 182 -16.47 4.02 -26.01
N PRO A 183 -15.37 4.10 -25.26
CA PRO A 183 -15.17 5.18 -24.30
C PRO A 183 -15.20 6.54 -25.01
N PRO A 184 -15.71 7.61 -24.37
CA PRO A 184 -15.70 8.93 -24.95
C PRO A 184 -14.25 9.36 -25.22
N ASP A 185 -14.02 9.78 -26.46
CA ASP A 185 -12.73 10.17 -27.00
C ASP A 185 -12.07 11.22 -26.09
N ALA A 186 -10.90 10.89 -25.55
CA ALA A 186 -10.09 11.84 -24.79
C ALA A 186 -9.47 12.79 -25.82
N GLY A 187 -10.25 13.83 -26.16
CA GLY A 187 -9.98 14.76 -27.24
C GLY A 187 -8.52 15.15 -27.36
N THR A 188 -8.00 15.02 -28.58
CA THR A 188 -6.68 15.51 -28.98
C THR A 188 -6.55 16.99 -28.60
N PRO A 189 -5.47 17.41 -27.91
CA PRO A 189 -5.24 18.83 -27.68
C PRO A 189 -5.04 19.53 -29.03
N PRO A 190 -5.65 20.71 -29.27
CA PRO A 190 -5.30 21.50 -30.44
C PRO A 190 -3.89 22.10 -30.28
N ASP A 191 -3.13 22.11 -31.37
CA ASP A 191 -1.85 22.81 -31.52
C ASP A 191 -1.99 24.34 -31.36
#